data_AF-A0A8H7GAT5-F1
#
_entry.id   AF-A0A8H7GAT5-F1
#
_cell.length_a   1.000
_cell.length_b   1.000
_cell.length_c   1.000
_cell.angle_alpha   90.00
_cell.angle_beta   90.00
_cell.angle_gamma   90.00
#
_symmetry.space_group_name_H-M   'P 1'
#
loop_
_entity.id
_entity.type
_entity.pdbx_description
1 polymer ?
#
loop_
_entity_poly.entity_id
_entity_poly.type
_entity_poly.pdbx_seq_one_letter_code
_entity_poly.pdbx_strand_id
1 'polypeptide(L)'
;MDRAPPEVWLRISSYACTDAGITGRSLSLVSKFIRAASARVKLQSIAAHGPQQIYALDDLLRRTPPHLRLVKYLYISLAPPSSFPHGLGESGRPSLPVGESRQVNKTRAMRLAQVAEKKQLVAACCRILQMVSESIEILYLDGRGSLNFGDSAPIVFPRLEELVSNDLPISNDRDAMPTLALFPRLHHWHLMTYPRRSKPDVFTAISTLAPIITHLRFSDLQQEAYFPSYLKVALDITNSQQSPSVVPMVGFHHLVSHIGRLPSSIESVYVKPAAPPAPGGMCGTPHTSYAHLIVGLEVLRKLDSRIVPLPSYNNHLEPRCALSEWEGRINGGDGCWSLPERIEN
;
A
#
# COMPACT_ATOMS: atom_id res chain seq x y z
N MET A 1 7.20 -39.02 -15.08
CA MET A 1 7.75 -37.66 -14.82
C MET A 1 9.05 -37.71 -14.00
N ASP A 2 9.44 -38.87 -13.49
CA ASP A 2 10.54 -39.02 -12.50
C ASP A 2 11.96 -39.07 -13.09
N ARG A 3 12.12 -38.76 -14.38
CA ARG A 3 13.42 -38.80 -15.07
C ARG A 3 14.14 -37.46 -15.11
N ALA A 4 13.43 -36.35 -14.84
CA ALA A 4 14.06 -35.04 -14.81
C ALA A 4 14.74 -34.83 -13.45
N PRO A 5 15.98 -34.30 -13.43
CA PRO A 5 16.72 -34.09 -12.19
C PRO A 5 16.07 -32.97 -11.34
N PRO A 6 16.29 -32.95 -10.01
CA PRO A 6 15.64 -32.00 -9.10
C PRO A 6 15.85 -30.53 -9.47
N GLU A 7 16.98 -30.18 -10.09
CA GLU A 7 17.32 -28.82 -10.52
C GLU A 7 16.39 -28.32 -11.62
N VAL A 8 16.00 -29.21 -12.55
CA VAL A 8 15.03 -28.89 -13.61
C VAL A 8 13.66 -28.66 -12.99
N TRP A 9 13.24 -29.51 -12.03
CA TRP A 9 11.99 -29.33 -11.30
C TRP A 9 11.95 -28.05 -10.47
N LEU A 10 13.06 -27.71 -9.80
CA LEU A 10 13.20 -26.47 -9.06
C LEU A 10 13.03 -25.27 -9.99
N ARG A 11 13.66 -25.29 -11.16
CA ARG A 11 13.54 -24.22 -12.17
C ARG A 11 12.11 -24.10 -12.71
N ILE A 12 11.48 -25.21 -13.10
CA ILE A 12 10.08 -25.23 -13.53
C ILE A 12 9.17 -24.66 -12.44
N SER A 13 9.36 -25.12 -11.20
CA SER A 13 8.57 -24.66 -10.05
C SER A 13 8.81 -23.18 -9.74
N SER A 14 10.02 -22.66 -9.96
CA SER A 14 10.33 -21.24 -9.76
C SER A 14 9.60 -20.32 -10.76
N TYR A 15 9.32 -20.81 -11.97
CA TYR A 15 8.50 -20.06 -12.94
C TYR A 15 7.01 -20.26 -12.69
N ALA A 16 6.59 -21.42 -12.18
CA ALA A 16 5.19 -21.73 -11.99
C ALA A 16 4.61 -21.13 -10.68
N CYS A 17 5.41 -20.99 -9.62
CA CYS A 17 4.97 -20.48 -8.32
C CYS A 17 4.94 -18.94 -8.25
N THR A 18 4.46 -18.26 -9.29
CA THR A 18 4.31 -16.79 -9.35
C THR A 18 2.84 -16.37 -9.18
N ASP A 19 2.08 -17.15 -8.43
CA ASP A 19 0.66 -16.92 -8.14
C ASP A 19 0.42 -16.66 -6.65
N ALA A 20 -0.84 -16.57 -6.22
CA ALA A 20 -1.25 -16.39 -4.83
C ALA A 20 -0.93 -17.60 -3.89
N GLY A 21 0.05 -18.44 -4.22
CA GLY A 21 0.46 -19.64 -3.47
C GLY A 21 -0.32 -20.90 -3.86
N ILE A 22 -1.14 -20.83 -4.89
CA ILE A 22 -2.01 -21.93 -5.37
C ILE A 22 -1.14 -23.03 -5.97
N THR A 23 -0.22 -22.67 -6.87
CA THR A 23 0.67 -23.63 -7.54
C THR A 23 1.62 -24.30 -6.55
N GLY A 24 2.21 -23.53 -5.63
CA GLY A 24 3.10 -24.09 -4.60
C GLY A 24 2.41 -25.11 -3.70
N ARG A 25 1.14 -24.86 -3.34
CA ARG A 25 0.29 -25.81 -2.61
C ARG A 25 0.00 -27.05 -3.45
N SER A 26 -0.39 -26.87 -4.71
CA SER A 26 -0.68 -27.99 -5.63
C SER A 26 0.53 -28.91 -5.80
N LEU A 27 1.72 -28.36 -6.08
CA LEU A 27 2.96 -29.13 -6.18
C LEU A 27 3.27 -29.93 -4.91
N SER A 28 2.98 -29.37 -3.74
CA SER A 28 3.18 -30.06 -2.46
C SER A 28 2.26 -31.28 -2.26
N LEU A 29 1.16 -31.36 -3.00
CA LEU A 29 0.18 -32.45 -2.93
C LEU A 29 0.40 -33.54 -3.99
N VAL A 30 1.18 -33.29 -5.05
CA VAL A 30 1.39 -34.23 -6.16
C VAL A 30 2.11 -35.52 -5.70
N SER A 31 3.31 -35.39 -5.14
CA SER A 31 4.10 -36.55 -4.68
C SER A 31 5.15 -36.14 -3.65
N LYS A 32 5.76 -37.12 -2.95
CA LYS A 32 6.87 -36.87 -2.03
C LYS A 32 8.08 -36.23 -2.74
N PHE A 33 8.38 -36.70 -3.94
CA PHE A 33 9.47 -36.18 -4.76
C PHE A 33 9.22 -34.73 -5.18
N ILE A 34 8.05 -34.42 -5.76
CA ILE A 34 7.72 -33.06 -6.21
C ILE A 34 7.67 -32.09 -5.01
N ARG A 35 7.10 -32.52 -3.88
CA ARG A 35 7.10 -31.74 -2.63
C ARG A 35 8.52 -31.39 -2.16
N ALA A 36 9.47 -32.32 -2.27
CA ALA A 36 10.87 -32.08 -1.90
C ALA A 36 11.57 -31.18 -2.92
N ALA A 37 11.38 -31.45 -4.22
CA ALA A 37 11.99 -30.68 -5.31
C ALA A 37 11.51 -29.21 -5.34
N SER A 38 10.24 -28.96 -5.03
CA SER A 38 9.66 -27.61 -4.99
C SER A 38 9.83 -26.89 -3.64
N ALA A 39 10.41 -27.54 -2.63
CA ALA A 39 10.41 -27.06 -1.25
C ALA A 39 10.95 -25.63 -1.08
N ARG A 40 11.93 -25.22 -1.90
CA ARG A 40 12.57 -23.90 -1.83
C ARG A 40 11.78 -22.78 -2.52
N VAL A 41 10.84 -23.11 -3.40
CA VAL A 41 10.13 -22.13 -4.24
C VAL A 41 8.61 -22.17 -4.08
N LYS A 42 8.05 -23.21 -3.45
CA LYS A 42 6.59 -23.34 -3.23
C LYS A 42 5.98 -22.24 -2.36
N LEU A 43 6.79 -21.48 -1.61
CA LEU A 43 6.37 -20.36 -0.78
C LEU A 43 6.81 -19.01 -1.35
N GLN A 44 7.41 -18.97 -2.55
CA GLN A 44 8.01 -17.73 -3.06
C GLN A 44 7.00 -16.62 -3.31
N SER A 45 5.75 -16.97 -3.58
CA SER A 45 4.65 -16.04 -3.80
C SER A 45 3.44 -16.48 -2.98
N ILE A 46 2.94 -15.59 -2.12
CA ILE A 46 1.83 -15.88 -1.21
C ILE A 46 0.93 -14.65 -1.09
N ALA A 47 -0.37 -14.87 -1.22
CA ALA A 47 -1.40 -13.92 -0.79
C ALA A 47 -2.16 -14.48 0.42
N ALA A 48 -2.36 -13.66 1.45
CA ALA A 48 -3.14 -14.00 2.63
C ALA A 48 -4.20 -12.92 2.91
N HIS A 49 -5.47 -13.35 3.00
CA HIS A 49 -6.63 -12.49 3.16
C HIS A 49 -7.38 -12.80 4.46
N GLY A 50 -7.57 -11.77 5.27
CA GLY A 50 -8.31 -11.81 6.51
C GLY A 50 -7.64 -12.67 7.60
N PRO A 51 -8.27 -12.71 8.79
CA PRO A 51 -7.65 -13.32 9.96
C PRO A 51 -7.26 -14.78 9.80
N GLN A 52 -8.14 -15.59 9.21
CA GLN A 52 -7.94 -17.03 9.10
C GLN A 52 -6.71 -17.39 8.26
N GLN A 53 -6.56 -16.78 7.09
CA GLN A 53 -5.41 -17.06 6.21
C GLN A 53 -4.12 -16.50 6.80
N ILE A 54 -4.16 -15.33 7.43
CA ILE A 54 -3.00 -14.73 8.10
C ILE A 54 -2.52 -15.63 9.25
N TYR A 55 -3.42 -16.14 10.10
CA TYR A 55 -3.03 -17.08 11.17
C TYR A 55 -2.51 -18.41 10.63
N ALA A 56 -3.11 -18.93 9.55
CA ALA A 56 -2.63 -20.15 8.91
C ALA A 56 -1.22 -19.95 8.31
N LEU A 57 -0.94 -18.79 7.72
CA LEU A 57 0.38 -18.45 7.19
C LEU A 57 1.42 -18.29 8.31
N ASP A 58 1.09 -17.59 9.40
CA ASP A 58 1.95 -17.45 10.59
C ASP A 58 2.31 -18.83 11.18
N ASP A 59 1.34 -19.73 11.32
CA ASP A 59 1.56 -21.10 11.77
C ASP A 59 2.42 -21.93 10.79
N LEU A 60 2.13 -21.84 9.48
CA LEU A 60 2.91 -22.51 8.44
C LEU A 60 4.39 -22.08 8.47
N LEU A 61 4.66 -20.77 8.55
CA LEU A 61 6.02 -20.25 8.57
C LEU A 61 6.77 -20.63 9.84
N ARG A 62 6.11 -20.64 11.00
CA ARG A 62 6.71 -21.11 12.27
C ARG A 62 7.18 -22.57 12.20
N ARG A 63 6.40 -23.44 11.56
CA ARG A 63 6.74 -24.86 11.37
C ARG A 63 7.75 -25.10 10.24
N THR A 64 7.92 -24.14 9.35
CA THR A 64 8.85 -24.24 8.22
C THR A 64 10.27 -23.90 8.68
N PRO A 65 11.31 -24.70 8.35
CA PRO A 65 12.70 -24.36 8.65
C PRO A 65 13.11 -23.00 8.06
N PRO A 66 13.94 -22.17 8.73
CA PRO A 66 14.28 -20.82 8.27
C PRO A 66 14.78 -20.74 6.82
N HIS A 67 15.63 -21.68 6.39
CA HIS A 67 16.18 -21.72 5.02
C HIS A 67 15.16 -22.07 3.93
N LEU A 68 13.92 -22.43 4.30
CA LEU A 68 12.80 -22.69 3.40
C LEU A 68 11.69 -21.61 3.50
N ARG A 69 11.83 -20.60 4.36
CA ARG A 69 10.90 -19.46 4.48
C ARG A 69 11.15 -18.40 3.40
N LEU A 70 11.39 -18.84 2.17
CA LEU A 70 11.73 -17.97 1.06
C LEU A 70 10.45 -17.44 0.44
N VAL A 71 9.99 -16.29 0.91
CA VAL A 71 8.85 -15.55 0.35
C VAL A 71 9.41 -14.29 -0.31
N LYS A 72 9.32 -14.23 -1.64
CA LYS A 72 9.77 -13.08 -2.45
C LYS A 72 8.64 -12.08 -2.66
N TYR A 73 7.44 -12.58 -2.91
CA TYR A 73 6.28 -11.78 -3.20
C TYR A 73 5.21 -12.06 -2.16
N LEU A 74 4.87 -11.04 -1.38
CA LEU A 74 3.93 -11.17 -0.27
C LEU A 74 2.80 -10.16 -0.40
N TYR A 75 1.58 -10.66 -0.42
CA TYR A 75 0.37 -9.87 -0.29
C TYR A 75 -0.34 -10.21 1.02
N ILE A 76 -0.61 -9.21 1.86
CA ILE A 76 -1.40 -9.35 3.08
C ILE A 76 -2.56 -8.37 3.03
N SER A 77 -3.78 -8.91 3.07
CA SER A 77 -5.00 -8.14 3.29
C SER A 77 -5.57 -8.42 4.68
N LEU A 78 -5.72 -7.40 5.52
CA LEU A 78 -6.39 -7.54 6.82
C LEU A 78 -7.91 -7.69 6.68
N ALA A 79 -8.47 -7.16 5.60
CA ALA A 79 -9.86 -7.39 5.28
C ALA A 79 -10.02 -8.86 4.87
N PRO A 80 -11.10 -9.54 5.31
CA PRO A 80 -11.48 -10.79 4.66
C PRO A 80 -11.64 -10.51 3.17
N PRO A 81 -11.42 -11.51 2.29
CA PRO A 81 -11.76 -11.34 0.89
C PRO A 81 -13.22 -10.94 0.89
N SER A 82 -13.51 -9.70 0.50
CA SER A 82 -14.87 -9.26 0.37
C SER A 82 -15.51 -10.32 -0.49
N SER A 83 -16.60 -10.88 0.00
CA SER A 83 -17.51 -11.67 -0.81
C SER A 83 -18.06 -10.68 -1.82
N PHE A 84 -17.25 -10.25 -2.78
CA PHE A 84 -17.69 -9.40 -3.85
C PHE A 84 -18.84 -10.18 -4.48
N PRO A 85 -19.98 -9.52 -4.68
CA PRO A 85 -21.14 -10.17 -5.25
C PRO A 85 -20.67 -10.71 -6.60
N HIS A 86 -20.66 -12.03 -6.74
CA HIS A 86 -20.63 -12.65 -8.05
C HIS A 86 -21.65 -11.90 -8.90
N GLY A 87 -21.15 -11.39 -10.02
CA GLY A 87 -21.79 -10.30 -10.74
C GLY A 87 -23.19 -10.57 -11.25
N LEU A 88 -23.68 -9.52 -11.93
CA LEU A 88 -24.81 -9.47 -12.84
C LEU A 88 -26.18 -9.20 -12.17
N GLY A 89 -26.57 -7.92 -12.17
CA GLY A 89 -27.96 -7.55 -12.44
C GLY A 89 -28.90 -7.33 -11.25
N GLU A 90 -28.65 -6.32 -10.41
CA GLU A 90 -29.74 -5.62 -9.70
C GLU A 90 -29.60 -4.11 -9.88
N SER A 91 -29.76 -3.67 -11.13
CA SER A 91 -30.22 -2.31 -11.45
C SER A 91 -31.65 -2.17 -10.91
N GLY A 92 -31.80 -1.89 -9.62
CA GLY A 92 -33.14 -1.72 -9.05
C GLY A 92 -33.28 -1.90 -7.56
N ARG A 93 -32.25 -1.66 -6.75
CA ARG A 93 -32.52 -1.41 -5.33
C ARG A 93 -33.03 0.03 -5.19
N PRO A 94 -34.33 0.25 -4.91
CA PRO A 94 -34.83 1.57 -4.62
C PRO A 94 -34.02 2.14 -3.46
N SER A 95 -33.70 3.42 -3.56
CA SER A 95 -33.16 4.25 -2.49
C SER A 95 -33.97 3.98 -1.22
N LEU A 96 -33.47 3.08 -0.38
CA LEU A 96 -34.04 2.87 0.95
C LEU A 96 -33.93 4.22 1.66
N PRO A 97 -35.02 4.67 2.31
CA PRO A 97 -35.02 5.95 2.98
C PRO A 97 -33.83 5.98 3.94
N VAL A 98 -33.23 7.16 4.04
CA VAL A 98 -32.24 7.55 5.05
C VAL A 98 -32.91 7.47 6.42
N GLY A 99 -33.24 6.25 6.83
CA GLY A 99 -33.86 5.88 8.08
C GLY A 99 -32.74 5.44 8.99
N GLU A 100 -32.39 6.35 9.90
CA GLU A 100 -31.73 6.12 11.18
C GLU A 100 -30.79 4.92 11.24
N SER A 101 -29.49 5.24 11.23
CA SER A 101 -28.40 4.45 11.77
C SER A 101 -28.81 3.61 12.97
N ARG A 102 -29.35 2.42 12.70
CA ARG A 102 -29.41 1.29 13.62
C ARG A 102 -28.01 0.69 13.69
N GLN A 103 -27.04 1.54 14.05
CA GLN A 103 -25.85 1.12 14.76
C GLN A 103 -26.37 0.58 16.09
N VAL A 104 -26.82 -0.68 16.02
CA VAL A 104 -27.09 -1.55 17.17
C VAL A 104 -26.02 -1.23 18.18
N ASN A 105 -26.43 -0.84 19.39
CA ASN A 105 -25.57 -0.55 20.53
C ASN A 105 -24.63 -1.75 20.74
N LYS A 106 -23.50 -1.76 20.01
CA LYS A 106 -22.47 -2.76 20.18
C LYS A 106 -22.04 -2.61 21.61
N THR A 107 -22.32 -3.64 22.41
CA THR A 107 -21.97 -3.65 23.82
C THR A 107 -20.47 -3.37 23.93
N ARG A 108 -20.07 -2.70 25.02
CA ARG A 108 -18.64 -2.43 25.30
C ARG A 108 -17.77 -3.69 25.13
N ALA A 109 -18.31 -4.85 25.50
CA ALA A 109 -17.69 -6.16 25.31
C ALA A 109 -17.37 -6.47 23.84
N MET A 110 -18.30 -6.25 22.90
CA MET A 110 -18.04 -6.47 21.47
C MET A 110 -16.94 -5.56 20.93
N ARG A 111 -16.89 -4.28 21.35
CA ARG A 111 -15.83 -3.36 20.92
C ARG A 111 -14.46 -3.80 21.45
N LEU A 112 -14.38 -4.23 22.71
CA LEU A 112 -13.15 -4.74 23.30
C LEU A 112 -12.67 -6.02 22.62
N ALA A 113 -13.58 -6.93 22.29
CA ALA A 113 -13.26 -8.15 21.54
C ALA A 113 -12.71 -7.83 20.14
N GLN A 114 -13.32 -6.89 19.41
CA GLN A 114 -12.84 -6.45 18.10
C GLN A 114 -11.44 -5.80 18.18
N VAL A 115 -11.17 -5.02 19.22
CA VAL A 115 -9.83 -4.43 19.44
C VAL A 115 -8.80 -5.51 19.75
N ALA A 116 -9.14 -6.50 20.59
CA ALA A 116 -8.25 -7.61 20.93
C ALA A 116 -7.93 -8.48 19.71
N GLU A 117 -8.95 -8.84 18.91
CA GLU A 117 -8.79 -9.58 17.67
C GLU A 117 -7.91 -8.83 16.67
N LYS A 118 -8.14 -7.53 16.49
CA LYS A 118 -7.29 -6.69 15.63
C LYS A 118 -5.84 -6.66 16.12
N LYS A 119 -5.60 -6.56 17.43
CA LYS A 119 -4.24 -6.62 18.00
C LYS A 119 -3.56 -7.96 17.71
N GLN A 120 -4.27 -9.08 17.88
CA GLN A 120 -3.73 -10.41 17.59
C GLN A 120 -3.42 -10.58 16.10
N LEU A 121 -4.28 -10.06 15.23
CA LEU A 121 -4.08 -10.09 13.79
C LEU A 121 -2.84 -9.30 13.36
N VAL A 122 -2.69 -8.07 13.88
CA VAL A 122 -1.50 -7.24 13.63
C VAL A 122 -0.25 -7.97 14.13
N ALA A 123 -0.28 -8.54 15.34
CA ALA A 123 0.85 -9.29 15.88
C ALA A 123 1.25 -10.50 15.01
N ALA A 124 0.27 -11.20 14.41
CA ALA A 124 0.54 -12.27 13.45
C ALA A 124 1.20 -11.73 12.17
N CYS A 125 0.73 -10.60 11.64
CA CYS A 125 1.37 -9.93 10.51
C CYS A 125 2.83 -9.55 10.83
N CYS A 126 3.10 -8.98 12.01
CA CYS A 126 4.46 -8.64 12.44
C CYS A 126 5.39 -9.86 12.39
N ARG A 127 4.94 -10.99 12.96
CA ARG A 127 5.73 -12.23 12.99
C ARG A 127 5.98 -12.79 11.60
N ILE A 128 4.97 -12.77 10.72
CA ILE A 128 5.12 -13.16 9.32
C ILE A 128 6.22 -12.31 8.68
N LEU A 129 6.08 -10.99 8.73
CA LEU A 129 7.03 -10.06 8.13
C LEU A 129 8.45 -10.25 8.68
N GLN A 130 8.59 -10.45 9.99
CA GLN A 130 9.89 -10.71 10.62
C GLN A 130 10.51 -12.04 10.18
N MET A 131 9.70 -13.09 9.96
CA MET A 131 10.20 -14.39 9.51
C MET A 131 10.66 -14.40 8.05
N VAL A 132 10.18 -13.46 7.22
CA VAL A 132 10.44 -13.43 5.77
C VAL A 132 11.13 -12.15 5.29
N SER A 133 11.50 -11.25 6.20
CA SER A 133 12.04 -9.92 5.86
C SER A 133 13.29 -9.97 4.98
N GLU A 134 14.14 -10.99 5.17
CA GLU A 134 15.38 -11.21 4.43
C GLU A 134 15.16 -11.61 2.96
N SER A 135 13.96 -12.10 2.59
CA SER A 135 13.70 -12.64 1.26
C SER A 135 12.70 -11.84 0.43
N ILE A 136 11.92 -10.94 1.05
CA ILE A 136 10.88 -10.18 0.35
C ILE A 136 11.52 -9.20 -0.63
N GLU A 137 11.03 -9.23 -1.87
CA GLU A 137 11.34 -8.31 -2.97
C GLU A 137 10.15 -7.37 -3.23
N ILE A 138 8.91 -7.88 -3.18
CA ILE A 138 7.67 -7.11 -3.39
C ILE A 138 6.69 -7.35 -2.23
N LEU A 139 6.24 -6.27 -1.58
CA LEU A 139 5.34 -6.32 -0.43
C LEU A 139 4.10 -5.46 -0.63
N TYR A 140 2.93 -6.07 -0.53
CA TYR A 140 1.63 -5.39 -0.57
C TYR A 140 0.92 -5.58 0.79
N LEU A 141 0.64 -4.46 1.46
CA LEU A 141 -0.03 -4.39 2.75
C LEU A 141 -1.37 -3.66 2.60
N ASP A 142 -2.42 -4.44 2.35
CA ASP A 142 -3.78 -3.93 2.28
C ASP A 142 -4.50 -4.06 3.63
N GLY A 143 -4.86 -2.93 4.23
CA GLY A 143 -5.51 -2.89 5.51
C GLY A 143 -6.10 -1.51 5.71
N ARG A 144 -7.42 -1.43 5.77
CA ARG A 144 -8.08 -0.20 6.23
C ARG A 144 -7.74 0.04 7.70
N GLY A 145 -6.75 0.90 7.90
CA GLY A 145 -6.26 1.31 9.20
C GLY A 145 -4.80 0.94 9.41
N SER A 146 -4.12 1.78 10.18
CA SER A 146 -2.69 1.65 10.44
C SER A 146 -2.32 0.27 11.00
N LEU A 147 -1.43 -0.43 10.30
CA LEU A 147 -0.65 -1.54 10.83
C LEU A 147 0.35 -0.95 11.81
N ASN A 148 -0.14 -0.55 12.97
CA ASN A 148 0.70 -0.09 14.04
C ASN A 148 1.48 -1.29 14.57
N PHE A 149 2.72 -1.47 14.09
CA PHE A 149 3.61 -2.55 14.50
C PHE A 149 3.99 -2.47 15.99
N GLY A 150 3.60 -1.39 16.69
CA GLY A 150 3.68 -1.25 18.14
C GLY A 150 5.10 -1.43 18.66
N ASP A 151 5.23 -1.82 19.93
CA ASP A 151 6.50 -2.02 20.65
C ASP A 151 7.48 -3.04 20.04
N SER A 152 7.20 -3.55 18.84
CA SER A 152 8.09 -4.45 18.10
C SER A 152 9.33 -3.68 17.62
N ALA A 153 10.48 -4.35 17.65
CA ALA A 153 11.68 -3.82 17.02
C ALA A 153 11.43 -3.53 15.52
N PRO A 154 12.03 -2.46 14.96
CA PRO A 154 11.92 -2.17 13.54
C PRO A 154 12.34 -3.36 12.68
N ILE A 155 11.52 -3.72 11.69
CA ILE A 155 11.80 -4.80 10.75
C ILE A 155 12.54 -4.18 9.56
N VAL A 156 13.76 -4.63 9.31
CA VAL A 156 14.57 -4.23 8.15
C VAL A 156 14.28 -5.19 7.00
N PHE A 157 14.05 -4.66 5.80
CA PHE A 157 13.83 -5.45 4.59
C PHE A 157 14.96 -5.19 3.59
N PRO A 158 16.09 -5.91 3.69
CA PRO A 158 17.29 -5.60 2.93
C PRO A 158 17.15 -5.82 1.41
N ARG A 159 16.12 -6.54 0.97
CA ARG A 159 15.87 -6.88 -0.45
C ARG A 159 14.58 -6.29 -1.01
N LEU A 160 13.84 -5.50 -0.22
CA LEU A 160 12.57 -4.96 -0.66
C LEU A 160 12.81 -3.89 -1.74
N GLU A 161 12.27 -4.13 -2.93
CA GLU A 161 12.39 -3.25 -4.10
C GLU A 161 11.09 -2.47 -4.36
N GLU A 162 9.94 -3.06 -3.98
CA GLU A 162 8.62 -2.45 -4.13
C GLU A 162 7.73 -2.64 -2.90
N LEU A 163 7.11 -1.55 -2.44
CA LEU A 163 6.22 -1.50 -1.29
C LEU A 163 4.89 -0.82 -1.66
N VAL A 164 3.78 -1.48 -1.37
CA VAL A 164 2.44 -0.91 -1.45
C VAL A 164 1.81 -0.98 -0.06
N SER A 165 1.46 0.17 0.51
CA SER A 165 0.93 0.24 1.88
C SER A 165 -0.15 1.31 2.03
N ASN A 166 -1.10 1.08 2.94
CA ASN A 166 -2.07 2.11 3.32
C ASN A 166 -1.48 3.17 4.24
N ASP A 167 -0.44 2.83 5.00
CA ASP A 167 0.19 3.75 5.95
C ASP A 167 1.71 3.58 5.92
N LEU A 168 2.41 4.51 6.57
CA LEU A 168 3.83 4.35 6.81
C LEU A 168 4.04 3.24 7.85
N PRO A 169 4.95 2.28 7.62
CA PRO A 169 5.28 1.23 8.58
C PRO A 169 6.16 1.78 9.72
N ILE A 170 5.74 2.87 10.35
CA ILE A 170 6.49 3.57 11.40
C ILE A 170 5.88 3.20 12.75
N SER A 171 6.73 3.15 13.77
CA SER A 171 6.30 3.05 15.16
C SER A 171 5.32 4.19 15.50
N ASN A 172 4.36 3.90 16.36
CA ASN A 172 3.44 4.91 16.91
C ASN A 172 4.12 5.89 17.87
N ASP A 173 5.40 5.67 18.18
CA ASP A 173 6.17 6.60 19.00
C ASP A 173 6.31 7.92 18.24
N ARG A 174 5.48 8.88 18.63
CA ARG A 174 5.31 10.17 17.94
C ARG A 174 6.57 11.01 17.97
N ASP A 175 7.51 10.68 18.85
CA ASP A 175 8.68 11.50 19.13
C ASP A 175 9.97 10.88 18.59
N ALA A 176 9.98 9.58 18.23
CA ALA A 176 11.16 8.89 17.73
C ALA A 176 11.05 8.65 16.21
N MET A 177 11.66 9.53 15.42
CA MET A 177 11.95 9.19 14.03
C MET A 177 12.93 8.01 13.98
N PRO A 178 12.70 7.00 13.12
CA PRO A 178 13.67 5.96 12.88
C PRO A 178 14.93 6.63 12.35
N THR A 179 16.07 6.30 12.92
CA THR A 179 17.37 6.81 12.49
C THR A 179 18.02 5.93 11.44
N LEU A 180 17.38 4.81 11.08
CA LEU A 180 17.90 3.78 10.21
C LEU A 180 17.02 3.60 8.97
N ALA A 181 17.68 3.39 7.83
CA ALA A 181 17.01 3.00 6.59
C ALA A 181 16.47 1.57 6.71
N LEU A 182 15.14 1.43 6.85
CA LEU A 182 14.49 0.12 6.93
C LEU A 182 14.39 -0.56 5.55
N PHE A 183 14.40 0.24 4.47
CA PHE A 183 14.24 -0.22 3.10
C PHE A 183 15.39 0.27 2.22
N PRO A 184 16.63 -0.21 2.45
CA PRO A 184 17.82 0.31 1.78
C PRO A 184 17.85 0.07 0.27
N ARG A 185 16.98 -0.80 -0.26
CA ARG A 185 16.88 -1.14 -1.69
C ARG A 185 15.54 -0.74 -2.33
N LEU A 186 14.71 0.02 -1.62
CA LEU A 186 13.36 0.34 -2.10
C LEU A 186 13.42 1.38 -3.22
N HIS A 187 12.90 1.02 -4.38
CA HIS A 187 12.83 1.89 -5.55
C HIS A 187 11.41 2.41 -5.80
N HIS A 188 10.40 1.62 -5.47
CA HIS A 188 8.99 1.90 -5.75
C HIS A 188 8.16 1.88 -4.47
N TRP A 189 7.48 2.98 -4.15
CA TRP A 189 6.56 3.02 -3.00
C TRP A 189 5.22 3.64 -3.38
N HIS A 190 4.15 2.85 -3.25
CA HIS A 190 2.78 3.29 -3.38
C HIS A 190 2.10 3.41 -2.01
N LEU A 191 1.75 4.64 -1.64
CA LEU A 191 0.90 4.98 -0.51
C LEU A 191 -0.56 5.03 -0.96
N MET A 192 -1.31 3.98 -0.64
CA MET A 192 -2.71 3.81 -1.02
C MET A 192 -3.65 4.79 -0.32
N THR A 193 -3.29 5.24 0.87
CA THR A 193 -4.01 6.30 1.58
C THR A 193 -3.01 7.28 2.18
N TYR A 194 -3.30 8.57 2.08
CA TYR A 194 -2.45 9.59 2.68
C TYR A 194 -2.67 9.63 4.20
N PRO A 195 -1.61 9.58 5.01
CA PRO A 195 -1.74 9.55 6.46
C PRO A 195 -2.34 10.87 6.97
N ARG A 196 -3.61 10.83 7.40
CA ARG A 196 -4.33 12.01 7.90
C ARG A 196 -3.76 12.61 9.20
N ARG A 197 -2.88 11.88 9.89
CA ARG A 197 -2.44 12.19 11.26
C ARG A 197 -0.94 12.02 11.50
N SER A 198 -0.13 11.84 10.47
CA SER A 198 1.31 11.64 10.68
C SER A 198 1.97 12.98 11.01
N LYS A 199 2.22 13.18 12.30
CA LYS A 199 3.52 13.67 12.72
C LYS A 199 4.36 12.42 13.03
N PRO A 200 5.58 12.34 12.51
CA PRO A 200 6.30 13.37 11.76
C PRO A 200 5.91 13.43 10.28
N ASP A 201 6.46 14.44 9.61
CA ASP A 201 6.23 14.72 8.19
C ASP A 201 6.51 13.49 7.30
N VAL A 202 5.53 13.15 6.45
CA VAL A 202 5.56 11.96 5.59
C VAL A 202 6.78 11.93 4.67
N PHE A 203 7.21 13.10 4.18
CA PHE A 203 8.36 13.19 3.27
C PHE A 203 9.67 12.94 4.01
N THR A 204 9.82 13.48 5.22
CA THR A 204 10.95 13.16 6.12
C THR A 204 11.05 11.66 6.36
N ALA A 205 9.92 11.05 6.69
CA ALA A 205 9.88 9.62 6.94
C ALA A 205 10.25 8.79 5.70
N ILE A 206 9.72 9.14 4.52
CA ILE A 206 10.07 8.48 3.26
C ILE A 206 11.58 8.55 3.02
N SER A 207 12.18 9.74 3.13
CA SER A 207 13.61 9.95 2.90
C SER A 207 14.50 9.15 3.84
N THR A 208 14.09 9.04 5.10
CA THR A 208 14.87 8.30 6.10
C THR A 208 14.72 6.79 5.92
N LEU A 209 13.52 6.31 5.61
CA LEU A 209 13.22 4.88 5.49
C LEU A 209 13.74 4.28 4.17
N ALA A 210 13.68 5.05 3.08
CA ALA A 210 13.97 4.61 1.73
C ALA A 210 14.82 5.67 0.99
N PRO A 211 16.11 5.81 1.33
CA PRO A 211 16.95 6.92 0.85
C PRO A 211 17.27 6.87 -0.66
N ILE A 212 17.08 5.72 -1.32
CA ILE A 212 17.35 5.54 -2.77
C ILE A 212 16.07 5.43 -3.61
N ILE A 213 14.93 5.81 -3.05
CA ILE A 213 13.63 5.71 -3.73
C ILE A 213 13.62 6.55 -5.00
N THR A 214 13.08 5.98 -6.08
CA THR A 214 12.99 6.63 -7.39
C THR A 214 11.56 6.96 -7.79
N HIS A 215 10.61 6.10 -7.42
CA HIS A 215 9.20 6.23 -7.80
C HIS A 215 8.30 6.26 -6.57
N LEU A 216 7.51 7.33 -6.46
CA LEU A 216 6.47 7.48 -5.44
C LEU A 216 5.09 7.49 -6.10
N ARG A 217 4.12 6.84 -5.46
CA ARG A 217 2.71 6.94 -5.85
C ARG A 217 1.87 7.27 -4.64
N PHE A 218 1.09 8.33 -4.73
CA PHE A 218 0.07 8.70 -3.75
C PHE A 218 -1.30 8.43 -4.36
N SER A 219 -2.15 7.69 -3.65
CA SER A 219 -3.52 7.45 -4.07
C SER A 219 -4.51 7.88 -3.01
N ASP A 220 -5.76 8.04 -3.45
CA ASP A 220 -6.91 8.36 -2.58
C ASP A 220 -6.86 9.72 -1.90
N LEU A 221 -6.13 10.67 -2.49
CA LEU A 221 -6.18 12.06 -2.06
C LEU A 221 -7.52 12.65 -2.46
N GLN A 222 -8.28 13.15 -1.50
CA GLN A 222 -9.60 13.76 -1.74
C GLN A 222 -9.68 15.18 -1.18
N GLN A 223 -9.29 15.38 0.07
CA GLN A 223 -9.50 16.66 0.77
C GLN A 223 -8.20 17.29 1.25
N GLU A 224 -7.07 16.72 0.84
CA GLU A 224 -5.72 17.17 1.16
C GLU A 224 -5.34 18.38 0.27
N ALA A 225 -6.09 19.48 0.38
CA ALA A 225 -5.93 20.69 -0.44
C ALA A 225 -4.50 21.27 -0.43
N TYR A 226 -3.75 21.02 0.64
CA TYR A 226 -2.39 21.50 0.83
C TYR A 226 -1.31 20.53 0.36
N PHE A 227 -1.67 19.30 -0.02
CA PHE A 227 -0.73 18.30 -0.48
C PHE A 227 0.16 18.81 -1.62
N PRO A 228 -0.34 19.53 -2.65
CA PRO A 228 0.52 20.09 -3.69
C PRO A 228 1.57 21.06 -3.14
N SER A 229 1.20 21.95 -2.21
CA SER A 229 2.15 22.86 -1.58
C SER A 229 3.22 22.12 -0.78
N TYR A 230 2.84 21.05 -0.08
CA TYR A 230 3.80 20.24 0.67
C TYR A 230 4.73 19.47 -0.24
N LEU A 231 4.19 18.85 -1.29
CA LEU A 231 4.98 18.14 -2.29
C LEU A 231 5.96 19.06 -3.01
N LYS A 232 5.54 20.30 -3.30
CA LYS A 232 6.40 21.34 -3.88
C LYS A 232 7.65 21.58 -3.05
N VAL A 233 7.45 21.75 -1.74
CA VAL A 233 8.53 21.97 -0.77
C VAL A 233 9.35 20.70 -0.65
N ALA A 234 8.74 19.53 -0.55
CA ALA A 234 9.46 18.27 -0.43
C ALA A 234 10.40 17.99 -1.62
N LEU A 235 10.01 18.38 -2.83
CA LEU A 235 10.78 18.18 -4.06
C LEU A 235 11.76 19.32 -4.40
N ASP A 236 11.82 20.35 -3.55
CA ASP A 236 12.62 21.56 -3.75
C ASP A 236 12.33 22.31 -5.06
N ILE A 237 11.06 22.36 -5.45
CA ILE A 237 10.60 23.09 -6.63
C ILE A 237 10.60 24.59 -6.28
N THR A 238 11.72 25.25 -6.56
CA THR A 238 11.87 26.69 -6.37
C THR A 238 11.05 27.47 -7.41
N ASN A 239 10.26 28.45 -6.95
CA ASN A 239 9.68 29.42 -7.86
C ASN A 239 10.79 30.39 -8.29
N SER A 240 11.53 30.05 -9.35
CA SER A 240 12.41 31.02 -10.00
C SER A 240 11.62 32.19 -10.60
N GLN A 241 10.30 32.02 -10.79
CA GLN A 241 9.38 33.10 -11.16
C GLN A 241 8.29 33.25 -10.10
N GLN A 242 8.49 34.19 -9.17
CA GLN A 242 7.44 34.67 -8.29
C GLN A 242 6.33 35.30 -9.13
N SER A 243 5.27 34.52 -9.43
CA SER A 243 4.01 35.12 -9.87
C SER A 243 3.28 35.64 -8.63
N PRO A 244 3.08 36.96 -8.48
CA PRO A 244 2.71 37.60 -7.21
C PRO A 244 1.21 37.53 -6.84
N SER A 245 0.42 36.59 -7.38
CA SER A 245 -1.06 36.71 -7.31
C SER A 245 -1.80 35.60 -6.57
N VAL A 246 -1.14 34.56 -6.04
CA VAL A 246 -1.83 33.63 -5.12
C VAL A 246 -1.64 34.16 -3.71
N VAL A 247 -2.65 34.88 -3.22
CA VAL A 247 -2.69 35.39 -1.84
C VAL A 247 -2.42 34.21 -0.90
N PRO A 248 -1.29 34.20 -0.15
CA PRO A 248 -1.03 33.15 0.81
C PRO A 248 -2.15 33.18 1.84
N MET A 249 -2.85 32.05 1.99
CA MET A 249 -3.83 31.90 3.06
C MET A 249 -3.12 32.16 4.39
N VAL A 250 -3.53 33.23 5.07
CA VAL A 250 -2.90 33.72 6.31
C VAL A 250 -2.92 32.59 7.35
N GLY A 251 -1.74 32.16 7.81
CA GLY A 251 -1.55 31.05 8.75
C GLY A 251 -0.68 29.89 8.24
N PHE A 252 -0.34 29.88 6.95
CA PHE A 252 0.37 28.74 6.34
C PHE A 252 1.89 28.68 6.60
N HIS A 253 2.52 29.80 6.95
CA HIS A 253 3.98 29.88 7.04
C HIS A 253 4.60 28.98 8.12
N HIS A 254 3.91 28.73 9.23
CA HIS A 254 4.45 27.88 10.31
C HIS A 254 4.47 26.37 9.98
N LEU A 255 3.62 25.91 9.07
CA LEU A 255 3.58 24.50 8.69
C LEU A 255 4.67 24.15 7.67
N VAL A 256 5.07 25.10 6.84
CA VAL A 256 6.03 24.87 5.75
C VAL A 256 7.46 24.63 6.26
N SER A 257 7.85 25.24 7.38
CA SER A 257 9.22 25.12 7.92
C SER A 257 9.57 23.71 8.43
N HIS A 258 8.58 22.82 8.56
CA HIS A 258 8.76 21.47 9.12
C HIS A 258 8.61 20.36 8.08
N ILE A 259 8.48 20.72 6.80
CA ILE A 259 8.31 19.74 5.72
C ILE A 259 9.69 19.21 5.35
N GLY A 260 9.85 17.90 5.42
CA GLY A 260 11.04 17.19 4.99
C GLY A 260 11.25 17.29 3.50
N ARG A 261 12.51 17.11 3.09
CA ARG A 261 12.87 16.97 1.68
C ARG A 261 12.82 15.51 1.29
N LEU A 262 12.28 15.23 0.10
CA LEU A 262 12.40 13.93 -0.55
C LEU A 262 13.83 13.72 -1.06
N PRO A 263 14.29 12.47 -1.26
CA PRO A 263 15.63 12.21 -1.79
C PRO A 263 15.77 12.75 -3.22
N SER A 264 16.99 13.16 -3.58
CA SER A 264 17.28 13.63 -4.94
C SER A 264 17.17 12.54 -6.01
N SER A 265 17.11 11.27 -5.61
CA SER A 265 16.89 10.12 -6.48
C SER A 265 15.46 10.02 -7.02
N ILE A 266 14.51 10.85 -6.56
CA ILE A 266 13.13 10.82 -7.08
C ILE A 266 13.11 11.21 -8.56
N GLU A 267 12.69 10.24 -9.38
CA GLU A 267 12.49 10.35 -10.82
C GLU A 267 11.03 10.64 -11.18
N SER A 268 10.08 10.07 -10.44
CA SER A 268 8.65 10.22 -10.72
C SER A 268 7.79 10.18 -9.46
N VAL A 269 6.80 11.07 -9.41
CA VAL A 269 5.77 11.12 -8.37
C VAL A 269 4.39 11.07 -9.04
N TYR A 270 3.76 9.91 -8.93
CA TYR A 270 2.40 9.68 -9.41
C TYR A 270 1.40 10.10 -8.34
N VAL A 271 0.36 10.82 -8.74
CA VAL A 271 -0.70 11.24 -7.83
C VAL A 271 -2.04 10.86 -8.44
N LYS A 272 -2.73 9.90 -7.83
CA LYS A 272 -4.08 9.46 -8.24
C LYS A 272 -5.13 9.96 -7.22
N PRO A 273 -5.81 11.07 -7.48
CA PRO A 273 -6.86 11.57 -6.60
C PRO A 273 -7.99 10.55 -6.45
N ALA A 274 -8.66 10.58 -5.30
CA ALA A 274 -9.94 9.92 -5.12
C ALA A 274 -10.98 10.49 -6.09
N ALA A 275 -12.12 9.80 -6.21
CA ALA A 275 -13.30 10.40 -6.84
C ALA A 275 -13.70 11.70 -6.07
N PRO A 276 -14.19 12.73 -6.78
CA PRO A 276 -14.66 13.97 -6.15
C PRO A 276 -15.63 13.66 -5.00
N PRO A 277 -15.62 14.41 -3.88
CA PRO A 277 -16.60 14.21 -2.83
C PRO A 277 -18.02 14.40 -3.40
N ALA A 278 -19.00 13.68 -2.86
CA ALA A 278 -20.38 13.81 -3.32
C ALA A 278 -20.91 15.24 -3.08
N PRO A 279 -21.70 15.80 -4.03
CA PRO A 279 -22.36 17.07 -3.82
C PRO A 279 -23.38 16.96 -2.67
N GLY A 280 -23.48 18.00 -1.83
CA GLY A 280 -24.53 18.10 -0.80
C GLY A 280 -24.06 18.25 0.65
N GLY A 281 -22.78 18.50 0.92
CA GLY A 281 -22.36 18.95 2.26
C GLY A 281 -22.92 20.34 2.59
N MET A 282 -23.35 20.57 3.84
CA MET A 282 -23.86 21.88 4.33
C MET A 282 -22.85 23.02 4.14
N CYS A 283 -21.57 22.70 4.05
CA CYS A 283 -20.50 23.63 3.72
C CYS A 283 -19.73 23.05 2.53
N GLY A 284 -19.61 23.79 1.42
CA GLY A 284 -18.91 23.35 0.20
C GLY A 284 -17.41 23.05 0.36
N THR A 285 -16.90 23.11 1.59
CA THR A 285 -15.50 22.91 1.97
C THR A 285 -14.86 21.66 1.35
N PRO A 286 -15.49 20.45 1.34
CA PRO A 286 -14.87 19.28 0.73
C PRO A 286 -14.63 19.45 -0.78
N HIS A 287 -15.58 20.03 -1.50
CA HIS A 287 -15.44 20.31 -2.94
C HIS A 287 -14.37 21.37 -3.20
N THR A 288 -14.36 22.46 -2.42
CA THR A 288 -13.32 23.48 -2.52
C THR A 288 -11.93 22.89 -2.27
N SER A 289 -11.78 22.05 -1.24
CA SER A 289 -10.51 21.36 -0.96
C SER A 289 -10.08 20.42 -2.09
N TYR A 290 -11.02 19.66 -2.65
CA TYR A 290 -10.76 18.81 -3.81
C TYR A 290 -10.34 19.64 -5.03
N ALA A 291 -11.05 20.73 -5.32
CA ALA A 291 -10.71 21.63 -6.42
C ALA A 291 -9.30 22.23 -6.24
N HIS A 292 -8.95 22.66 -5.03
CA HIS A 292 -7.60 23.14 -4.72
C HIS A 292 -6.53 22.06 -4.90
N LEU A 293 -6.80 20.82 -4.50
CA LEU A 293 -5.91 19.69 -4.75
C LEU A 293 -5.67 19.51 -6.26
N ILE A 294 -6.73 19.42 -7.07
CA ILE A 294 -6.61 19.21 -8.52
C ILE A 294 -5.88 20.37 -9.20
N VAL A 295 -6.28 21.62 -8.93
CA VAL A 295 -5.62 22.81 -9.50
C VAL A 295 -4.15 22.88 -9.09
N GLY A 296 -3.85 22.58 -7.82
CA GLY A 296 -2.47 22.56 -7.32
C GLY A 296 -1.60 21.50 -8.00
N LEU A 297 -2.13 20.30 -8.24
CA LEU A 297 -1.42 19.24 -8.97
C LEU A 297 -1.17 19.63 -10.43
N GLU A 298 -2.13 20.28 -11.09
CA GLU A 298 -1.95 20.79 -12.45
C GLU A 298 -0.88 21.88 -12.56
N VAL A 299 -0.83 22.79 -11.58
CA VAL A 299 0.25 23.78 -11.48
C VAL A 299 1.59 23.09 -11.26
N LEU A 300 1.67 22.11 -10.36
CA LEU A 300 2.90 21.37 -10.11
C LEU A 300 3.41 20.63 -11.34
N ARG A 301 2.54 19.95 -12.09
CA ARG A 301 2.90 19.26 -13.34
C ARG A 301 3.57 20.20 -14.34
N LYS A 302 3.13 21.46 -14.41
CA LYS A 302 3.73 22.48 -15.29
C LYS A 302 5.08 22.98 -14.79
N LEU A 303 5.32 22.91 -13.48
CA LEU A 303 6.57 23.38 -12.85
C LEU A 303 7.65 22.30 -12.81
N ASP A 304 7.27 21.03 -12.75
CA ASP A 304 8.20 19.91 -12.60
C ASP A 304 7.67 18.66 -13.32
N SER A 305 8.45 18.17 -14.30
CA SER A 305 8.09 17.02 -15.12
C SER A 305 8.07 15.69 -14.36
N ARG A 306 8.65 15.63 -13.16
CA ARG A 306 8.59 14.44 -12.29
C ARG A 306 7.17 14.20 -11.77
N ILE A 307 6.31 15.21 -11.76
CA ILE A 307 4.93 15.09 -11.26
C ILE A 307 4.03 14.55 -12.36
N VAL A 308 3.41 13.41 -12.10
CA VAL A 308 2.48 12.73 -13.02
C VAL A 308 1.11 12.59 -12.35
N PRO A 309 0.20 13.57 -12.52
CA PRO A 309 -1.19 13.43 -12.12
C PRO A 309 -1.84 12.32 -12.94
N LEU A 310 -2.49 11.39 -12.25
CA LEU A 310 -3.29 10.33 -12.85
C LEU A 310 -4.78 10.71 -12.78
N PRO A 311 -5.62 10.21 -13.69
CA PRO A 311 -7.06 10.43 -13.62
C PRO A 311 -7.63 9.99 -12.28
N SER A 312 -8.60 10.75 -11.77
CA SER A 312 -9.34 10.36 -10.59
C SER A 312 -10.16 9.09 -10.87
N TYR A 313 -10.49 8.34 -9.81
CA TYR A 313 -11.37 7.19 -9.96
C TYR A 313 -12.73 7.62 -10.53
N ASN A 314 -13.19 6.93 -11.58
CA ASN A 314 -14.45 7.22 -12.24
C ASN A 314 -15.65 7.06 -11.31
N ASN A 315 -15.56 6.11 -10.37
CA ASN A 315 -16.62 5.82 -9.41
C ASN A 315 -16.05 5.49 -8.02
N HIS A 316 -16.74 5.90 -6.96
CA HIS A 316 -16.45 5.49 -5.58
C HIS A 316 -16.53 3.97 -5.35
N LEU A 317 -17.11 3.24 -6.30
CA LEU A 317 -17.41 1.82 -6.22
C LEU A 317 -16.39 0.94 -6.93
N GLU A 318 -15.45 1.49 -7.70
CA GLU A 318 -14.40 0.67 -8.30
C GLU A 318 -13.60 0.01 -7.16
N PRO A 319 -13.75 -1.30 -6.97
CA PRO A 319 -13.02 -1.96 -5.91
C PRO A 319 -11.55 -1.90 -6.28
N ARG A 320 -10.73 -1.35 -5.39
CA ARG A 320 -9.28 -1.48 -5.52
C ARG A 320 -8.95 -2.95 -5.50
N CYS A 321 -8.69 -3.52 -6.66
CA CYS A 321 -8.27 -4.90 -6.74
C CYS A 321 -6.75 -4.94 -6.57
N ALA A 322 -6.29 -4.56 -5.38
CA ALA A 322 -4.87 -4.55 -5.01
C ALA A 322 -4.24 -5.94 -5.23
N LEU A 323 -5.04 -7.01 -5.08
CA LEU A 323 -4.62 -8.37 -5.43
C LEU A 323 -4.31 -8.50 -6.93
N SER A 324 -5.20 -8.04 -7.83
CA SER A 324 -4.93 -8.14 -9.28
C SER A 324 -3.76 -7.28 -9.73
N GLU A 325 -3.56 -6.11 -9.12
CA GLU A 325 -2.38 -5.27 -9.38
C GLU A 325 -1.10 -5.98 -8.93
N TRP A 326 -1.12 -6.62 -7.75
CA TRP A 326 -0.02 -7.43 -7.25
C TRP A 326 0.25 -8.65 -8.12
N GLU A 327 -0.78 -9.41 -8.51
CA GLU A 327 -0.66 -10.58 -9.40
C GLU A 327 -0.12 -10.16 -10.76
N GLY A 328 -0.61 -9.06 -11.33
CA GLY A 328 -0.08 -8.50 -12.57
C GLY A 328 1.40 -8.14 -12.43
N ARG A 329 1.80 -7.57 -11.28
CA ARG A 329 3.18 -7.17 -11.01
C ARG A 329 4.14 -8.36 -10.94
N ILE A 330 3.80 -9.38 -10.15
CA ILE A 330 4.67 -10.56 -9.95
C ILE A 330 4.78 -11.45 -11.19
N ASN A 331 3.82 -11.33 -12.11
CA ASN A 331 3.84 -11.99 -13.42
C ASN A 331 4.51 -11.14 -14.52
N GLY A 332 5.27 -10.11 -14.13
CA GLY A 332 6.08 -9.30 -15.04
C GLY A 332 5.38 -8.12 -15.70
N GLY A 333 4.13 -7.83 -15.31
CA GLY A 333 3.45 -6.59 -15.70
C GLY A 333 3.86 -5.39 -14.86
N ASP A 334 3.27 -4.24 -15.16
CA ASP A 334 3.50 -2.99 -14.41
C ASP A 334 2.73 -2.95 -13.08
N GLY A 335 1.72 -3.81 -12.92
CA GLY A 335 0.85 -3.82 -11.75
C GLY A 335 0.17 -2.46 -11.52
N CYS A 336 0.32 -1.94 -10.30
CA CYS A 336 -0.24 -0.64 -9.92
C CYS A 336 0.46 0.55 -10.63
N TRP A 337 1.61 0.33 -11.26
CA TRP A 337 2.39 1.36 -11.96
C TRP A 337 2.00 1.50 -13.43
N SER A 338 1.09 0.66 -13.91
CA SER A 338 0.57 0.75 -15.27
C SER A 338 0.00 2.15 -15.52
N LEU A 339 0.39 2.76 -16.65
CA LEU A 339 -0.06 4.08 -17.09
C LEU A 339 -1.09 4.06 -18.24
N PRO A 340 -1.92 3.02 -18.46
CA PRO A 340 -2.82 2.97 -19.62
C PRO A 340 -3.88 4.09 -19.59
N GLU A 341 -4.00 4.81 -18.48
CA GLU A 341 -4.86 5.98 -18.30
C GLU A 341 -4.17 7.32 -18.63
N ARG A 342 -3.01 7.34 -19.29
CA ARG A 342 -2.50 8.61 -19.85
C ARG A 342 -3.53 9.10 -20.87
N ILE A 343 -4.26 10.14 -20.49
CA ILE A 343 -5.06 10.95 -21.41
C ILE A 343 -4.10 11.32 -22.53
N GLU A 344 -4.24 10.68 -23.69
CA GLU A 344 -3.61 11.14 -24.93
C GLU A 344 -4.18 12.55 -25.16
N ASN A 345 -3.37 13.55 -24.82
CA ASN A 345 -3.71 14.97 -24.98
C ASN A 345 -3.67 15.36 -26.46
#